data_AF-A0A5C6CNR6-F1
#
_entry.id   AF-A0A5C6CNR6-F1
#
_cell.length_a   1.000
_cell.length_b   1.000
_cell.length_c   1.000
_cell.angle_alpha   90.00
_cell.angle_beta   90.00
_cell.angle_gamma   90.00
#
_symmetry.space_group_name_H-M   'P 1'
#
loop_
_entity.id
_entity.type
_entity.pdbx_description
1 polymer ?
#
loop_
_entity_poly.entity_id
_entity_poly.type
_entity_poly.pdbx_seq_one_letter_code
_entity_poly.pdbx_strand_id
1 'polypeptide(L)'
;MPLFEVETNSHIIITWAEDEQAARAVVADAYPYDEIARLTKRPRDTWVISKGALGLTSPSLDPCLVARECLSRSSGDKVNAIRLYRMETGSDLEHARKAIESNMVMGW
;
A
#
# COMPACT_ATOMS: atom_id res chain seq x y z
N MET A 1 -13.54 20.96 10.20
CA MET A 1 -14.65 19.98 10.07
C MET A 1 -14.34 18.78 10.95
N PRO A 2 -15.32 18.18 11.64
CA PRO A 2 -15.10 16.96 12.41
C PRO A 2 -14.88 15.71 11.55
N LEU A 3 -14.18 14.73 12.13
CA LEU A 3 -13.94 13.42 11.53
C LEU A 3 -15.00 12.42 12.01
N PHE A 4 -15.62 11.69 11.08
CA PHE A 4 -16.60 10.65 11.35
C PHE A 4 -16.06 9.27 10.99
N GLU A 5 -16.45 8.28 11.78
CA GLU A 5 -16.31 6.86 11.48
C GLU A 5 -17.72 6.31 11.23
N VAL A 6 -17.95 5.80 10.02
CA VAL A 6 -19.22 5.20 9.59
C VAL A 6 -18.96 3.73 9.28
N GLU A 7 -19.49 2.87 10.12
CA GLU A 7 -19.47 1.42 9.94
C GLU A 7 -20.75 1.00 9.21
N THR A 8 -20.58 0.32 8.09
CA THR A 8 -21.65 -0.25 7.29
C THR A 8 -21.63 -1.78 7.41
N ASN A 9 -22.55 -2.44 6.72
CA ASN A 9 -22.55 -3.90 6.58
C ASN A 9 -21.30 -4.45 5.87
N SER A 10 -20.55 -3.63 5.11
CA SER A 10 -19.43 -4.07 4.26
C SER A 10 -18.12 -3.33 4.53
N HIS A 11 -18.17 -2.10 5.05
CA HIS A 11 -17.02 -1.19 5.12
C HIS A 11 -16.96 -0.40 6.43
N ILE A 12 -15.76 0.02 6.81
CA ILE A 12 -15.55 1.10 7.80
C ILE A 12 -15.04 2.31 7.02
N ILE A 13 -15.85 3.36 6.96
CA ILE A 13 -15.58 4.58 6.20
C ILE A 13 -15.15 5.69 7.17
N ILE A 14 -14.02 6.32 6.87
CA ILE A 14 -13.51 7.48 7.62
C ILE A 14 -13.62 8.72 6.75
N THR A 15 -14.42 9.70 7.17
CA THR A 15 -14.70 10.89 6.36
C THR A 15 -14.78 12.17 7.18
N TRP A 16 -14.36 13.28 6.59
CA TRP A 16 -14.57 14.62 7.16
C TRP A 16 -15.91 15.14 6.70
N ALA A 17 -16.75 15.57 7.63
CA ALA A 17 -18.06 16.14 7.33
C ALA A 17 -18.38 17.27 8.32
N GLU A 18 -19.31 18.15 7.98
CA GLU A 18 -19.73 19.22 8.89
C GLU A 18 -20.52 18.67 10.09
N ASP A 19 -21.41 17.72 9.82
CA ASP A 19 -22.28 17.05 10.78
C ASP A 19 -22.55 15.58 10.37
N GLU A 20 -23.38 14.90 11.17
CA GLU A 20 -23.76 13.50 10.90
C GLU A 20 -24.53 13.33 9.59
N GLN A 21 -25.34 14.31 9.20
CA GLN A 21 -26.17 14.23 8.00
C GLN A 21 -25.28 14.29 6.75
N ALA A 22 -24.30 15.19 6.75
CA ALA A 22 -23.28 15.28 5.71
C ALA A 22 -22.44 13.99 5.64
N ALA A 23 -22.08 13.38 6.78
CA ALA A 23 -21.38 12.10 6.80
C ALA A 23 -22.22 10.96 6.18
N ARG A 24 -23.53 10.93 6.43
CA ARG A 24 -24.46 9.96 5.81
C ARG A 24 -24.56 10.18 4.29
N ALA A 25 -24.60 11.43 3.85
CA ALA A 25 -24.65 11.75 2.43
C ALA A 25 -23.42 11.23 1.67
N VAL A 26 -22.23 11.29 2.27
CA VAL A 26 -21.01 10.71 1.69
C VAL A 26 -21.16 9.20 1.45
N VAL A 27 -21.73 8.47 2.41
CA VAL A 27 -21.96 7.02 2.24
C VAL A 27 -22.99 6.74 1.16
N ALA A 28 -24.11 7.47 1.16
CA ALA A 28 -25.16 7.29 0.15
C ALA A 28 -24.69 7.57 -1.28
N ASP A 29 -23.78 8.53 -1.46
CA ASP A 29 -23.22 8.90 -2.77
C ASP A 29 -22.17 7.87 -3.25
N ALA A 30 -21.22 7.51 -2.39
CA ALA A 30 -20.10 6.64 -2.77
C ALA A 30 -20.43 5.13 -2.71
N TYR A 31 -21.31 4.72 -1.80
CA TYR A 31 -21.65 3.33 -1.49
C TYR A 31 -23.18 3.18 -1.31
N PRO A 32 -23.98 3.40 -2.37
CA PRO A 32 -25.44 3.49 -2.27
C PRO A 32 -26.15 2.20 -1.81
N TYR A 33 -25.47 1.06 -1.85
CA TYR A 33 -25.99 -0.25 -1.43
C TYR A 33 -25.54 -0.67 -0.03
N ASP A 34 -24.65 0.09 0.59
CA ASP A 34 -24.18 -0.19 1.94
C ASP A 34 -25.21 0.31 2.97
N GLU A 35 -25.52 -0.54 3.94
CA GLU A 35 -26.39 -0.17 5.07
C GLU A 35 -25.54 0.30 6.24
N ILE A 36 -25.79 1.51 6.75
CA ILE A 36 -25.07 2.06 7.90
C ILE A 36 -25.50 1.32 9.18
N ALA A 37 -24.57 0.59 9.79
CA ALA A 37 -24.75 -0.07 11.08
C ALA A 37 -24.47 0.86 12.26
N ARG A 38 -23.45 1.71 12.16
CA ARG A 38 -23.05 2.66 13.21
C ARG A 38 -22.39 3.90 12.63
N LEU A 39 -22.65 5.05 13.23
CA LEU A 39 -22.04 6.32 12.86
C LEU A 39 -21.60 7.04 14.13
N THR A 40 -20.33 7.43 14.20
CA THR A 40 -19.77 8.09 15.39
C THR A 40 -18.87 9.26 14.99
N LYS A 41 -19.08 10.43 15.62
CA LYS A 41 -18.12 11.54 15.58
C LYS A 41 -16.89 11.20 16.42
N ARG A 42 -15.71 11.26 15.81
CA ARG A 42 -14.48 10.86 16.49
C ARG A 42 -13.96 11.98 17.40
N PRO A 43 -13.40 11.64 18.57
CA PRO A 43 -12.92 12.64 19.54
C PRO A 43 -11.63 13.32 19.07
N ARG A 44 -10.91 12.71 18.12
CA ARG A 44 -9.73 13.24 17.47
C ARG A 44 -9.90 13.14 15.97
N ASP A 45 -9.10 13.95 15.31
CA ASP A 45 -9.11 14.23 13.89
C ASP A 45 -8.12 13.30 13.13
N THR A 46 -7.70 12.21 13.79
CA THR A 46 -6.72 11.23 13.33
C THR A 46 -7.29 9.80 13.42
N TRP A 47 -6.99 8.94 12.43
CA TRP A 47 -7.27 7.50 12.46
C TRP A 47 -6.00 6.68 12.39
N VAL A 48 -5.99 5.56 13.12
CA VAL A 48 -4.86 4.63 13.12
C VAL A 48 -5.39 3.25 12.79
N ILE A 49 -4.81 2.64 11.77
CA ILE A 49 -4.97 1.22 11.47
C ILE A 49 -3.69 0.52 11.86
N SER A 50 -3.78 -0.48 12.74
CA SER A 50 -2.61 -1.28 13.09
C SER A 50 -2.27 -2.23 11.95
N LYS A 51 -1.10 -2.01 11.30
CA LYS A 51 -0.53 -2.98 10.35
C LYS A 51 -0.34 -4.36 10.98
N GLY A 52 0.02 -4.40 12.26
CA GLY A 52 0.06 -5.59 13.11
C GLY A 52 -1.24 -6.37 13.13
N ALA A 53 -2.33 -5.68 13.47
CA ALA A 53 -3.65 -6.31 13.57
C ALA A 53 -4.18 -6.77 12.21
N LEU A 54 -3.78 -6.12 11.12
CA LEU A 54 -4.12 -6.53 9.76
C LEU A 54 -3.22 -7.65 9.19
N GLY A 55 -2.21 -8.11 9.94
CA GLY A 55 -1.23 -9.07 9.40
C GLY A 55 -0.33 -8.50 8.30
N LEU A 56 -0.29 -7.17 8.12
CA LEU A 56 0.57 -6.46 7.16
C LEU A 56 1.98 -6.23 7.70
N THR A 57 2.45 -7.13 8.57
CA THR A 57 3.74 -7.05 9.26
C THR A 57 4.82 -7.85 8.57
N SER A 58 4.81 -7.94 7.24
CA SER A 58 5.93 -8.54 6.52
C SER A 58 7.05 -7.52 6.35
N PRO A 59 8.25 -7.72 6.93
CA PRO A 59 9.46 -7.05 6.48
C PRO A 59 10.22 -7.89 5.43
N SER A 60 9.76 -9.10 5.09
CA SER A 60 10.46 -10.01 4.17
C SER A 60 9.85 -9.96 2.78
N LEU A 61 10.06 -8.86 2.07
CA LEU A 61 10.44 -9.06 0.67
C LEU A 61 11.86 -9.61 0.75
N ASP A 62 12.02 -10.93 0.71
CA ASP A 62 13.36 -11.50 0.66
C ASP A 62 14.06 -10.89 -0.55
N PRO A 63 15.15 -10.15 -0.35
CA PRO A 63 15.80 -9.52 -1.47
C PRO A 63 16.29 -10.61 -2.41
N CYS A 64 15.95 -10.49 -3.68
CA CYS A 64 16.43 -11.41 -4.70
C CYS A 64 17.97 -11.36 -4.71
N LEU A 65 18.63 -12.42 -4.23
CA LEU A 65 20.08 -12.45 -4.10
C LEU A 65 20.80 -12.31 -5.44
N VAL A 66 20.26 -12.91 -6.50
CA VAL A 66 20.75 -12.75 -7.89
C VAL A 66 20.60 -11.30 -8.34
N ALA A 67 19.46 -10.68 -8.00
CA ALA A 67 19.30 -9.25 -8.22
C ALA A 67 20.44 -8.58 -7.49
N ARG A 68 20.62 -8.75 -6.15
CA ARG A 68 21.70 -8.26 -5.23
C ARG A 68 23.14 -8.59 -5.59
N GLU A 69 23.41 -9.34 -6.64
CA GLU A 69 24.76 -9.51 -7.16
C GLU A 69 25.00 -8.62 -8.38
N CYS A 70 23.99 -8.48 -9.25
CA CYS A 70 24.01 -7.66 -10.47
C CYS A 70 24.33 -6.15 -10.28
N LEU A 71 23.54 -5.34 -9.54
CA LEU A 71 23.91 -3.99 -9.04
C LEU A 71 25.26 -3.92 -8.29
N SER A 72 25.82 -4.98 -7.71
CA SER A 72 27.09 -4.91 -6.96
C SER A 72 28.21 -4.92 -7.98
N ARG A 73 28.10 -5.85 -8.93
CA ARG A 73 28.94 -5.95 -10.12
C ARG A 73 28.80 -4.76 -11.07
N SER A 74 27.69 -4.02 -11.00
CA SER A 74 27.48 -2.79 -11.78
C SER A 74 27.51 -1.51 -10.93
N SER A 75 27.99 -1.59 -9.68
CA SER A 75 28.18 -0.43 -8.78
C SER A 75 26.93 0.47 -8.65
N GLY A 76 25.75 -0.13 -8.60
CA GLY A 76 24.47 0.56 -8.48
C GLY A 76 23.86 1.02 -9.80
N ASP A 77 24.53 0.83 -10.94
CA ASP A 77 23.99 1.21 -12.24
C ASP A 77 22.81 0.32 -12.64
N LYS A 78 21.62 0.90 -12.57
CA LYS A 78 20.34 0.23 -12.81
C LYS A 78 20.26 -0.44 -14.19
N VAL A 79 20.71 0.22 -15.25
CA VAL A 79 20.57 -0.29 -16.62
C VAL A 79 21.47 -1.51 -16.82
N ASN A 80 22.71 -1.43 -16.34
CA ASN A 80 23.65 -2.54 -16.39
C ASN A 80 23.21 -3.70 -15.50
N ALA A 81 22.67 -3.45 -14.31
CA ALA A 81 22.14 -4.51 -13.45
C ALA A 81 20.96 -5.24 -14.08
N ILE A 82 20.02 -4.52 -14.72
CA ILE A 82 18.91 -5.14 -15.45
C ILE A 82 19.44 -6.03 -16.58
N ARG A 83 20.46 -5.57 -17.31
CA ARG A 83 21.09 -6.36 -18.37
C ARG A 83 21.73 -7.64 -17.83
N LEU A 84 22.50 -7.54 -16.74
CA LEU A 84 23.14 -8.69 -16.09
C LEU A 84 22.10 -9.69 -15.58
N TYR A 85 21.06 -9.21 -14.89
CA TYR A 85 20.01 -10.05 -14.34
C TYR A 85 19.27 -10.85 -15.41
N ARG A 86 18.96 -10.22 -16.55
CA ARG A 86 18.33 -10.90 -17.70
C ARG A 86 19.22 -11.98 -18.31
N MET A 87 20.53 -11.75 -18.36
CA MET A 87 21.48 -12.74 -18.86
C MET A 87 21.57 -13.96 -17.94
N GLU A 88 21.50 -13.76 -16.63
CA GLU A 88 21.63 -14.85 -15.65
C GLU A 88 20.34 -15.64 -15.43
N THR A 89 19.20 -14.97 -15.48
CA THR A 89 17.89 -15.58 -15.16
C THR A 89 17.06 -15.95 -16.38
N GLY A 90 17.40 -15.42 -17.56
CA GLY A 90 16.56 -15.53 -18.77
C GLY A 90 15.25 -14.76 -18.69
N SER A 91 15.07 -13.89 -17.69
CA SER A 91 13.83 -13.14 -17.48
C SER A 91 13.59 -12.06 -18.55
N ASP A 92 12.31 -11.73 -18.73
CA ASP A 92 11.93 -10.60 -19.56
C ASP A 92 12.33 -9.24 -18.92
N LEU A 93 12.16 -8.17 -19.68
CA LEU A 93 12.56 -6.83 -19.24
C LEU A 93 11.74 -6.33 -18.05
N GLU A 94 10.46 -6.65 -17.99
CA GLU A 94 9.56 -6.15 -16.93
C GLU A 94 9.89 -6.83 -15.61
N HIS A 95 10.08 -8.14 -15.62
CA HIS A 95 10.46 -8.91 -14.45
C HIS A 95 11.84 -8.49 -13.94
N ALA A 96 12.83 -8.36 -14.82
CA ALA A 96 14.17 -7.90 -14.45
C ALA A 96 14.16 -6.49 -13.86
N ARG A 97 13.37 -5.57 -14.45
CA ARG A 97 13.18 -4.22 -13.91
C ARG A 97 12.63 -4.27 -12.49
N LYS A 98 11.53 -5.00 -12.27
CA LYS A 98 10.91 -5.13 -10.94
C LYS A 98 11.88 -5.70 -9.91
N ALA A 99 12.61 -6.77 -10.27
CA ALA A 99 13.58 -7.39 -9.37
C ALA A 99 14.71 -6.43 -8.97
N ILE A 100 15.30 -5.71 -9.93
CA ILE A 100 16.36 -4.74 -9.66
C ILE A 100 15.83 -3.55 -8.85
N GLU A 101 14.72 -2.92 -9.25
CA GLU A 101 14.16 -1.75 -8.57
C GLU A 101 13.73 -2.08 -7.13
N SER A 102 13.13 -3.25 -6.92
CA SER A 102 12.74 -3.73 -5.59
C SER A 102 13.94 -3.83 -4.65
N ASN A 103 15.08 -4.35 -5.14
CA ASN A 103 16.30 -4.44 -4.34
C ASN A 103 16.96 -3.08 -4.10
N MET A 104 16.90 -2.13 -5.05
CA MET A 104 17.36 -0.74 -4.82
C MET A 104 16.57 -0.06 -3.70
N VAL A 105 15.24 -0.24 -3.67
CA VAL A 105 14.37 0.33 -2.62
C VAL A 105 14.70 -0.27 -1.25
N MET A 106 15.16 -1.53 -1.20
CA MET A 106 15.57 -2.22 0.03
C MET A 106 16.99 -1.86 0.49
N GLY A 107 17.60 -0.80 -0.06
CA GLY A 107 18.94 -0.38 0.34
C GLY A 107 20.00 -1.41 -0.04
N TRP A 108 19.88 -1.97 -1.23
CA TRP A 108 21.08 -2.42 -1.89
C TRP A 108 21.97 -1.23 -2.26
#